data_AF-A0A6N9PSS1-F1
#
_entry.id   AF-A0A6N9PSS1-F1
#
_cell.length_a   1.000
_cell.length_b   1.000
_cell.length_c   1.000
_cell.angle_alpha   90.00
_cell.angle_beta   90.00
_cell.angle_gamma   90.00
#
_symmetry.space_group_name_H-M   'P 1'
#
loop_
_entity.id
_entity.type
_entity.pdbx_description
1 polymer ?
#
loop_
_entity_poly.entity_id
_entity_poly.type
_entity_poly.pdbx_seq_one_letter_code
_entity_poly.pdbx_strand_id
1 'polypeptide(L)'
;MGIEIIVSITFAALLVYQGGRRQKEAALDRFALWGGLLLFSAFLLRLLLGYYTQGYQTDIDTFKSWGRILNEVGFKRLYQQDIYLDYPPGYLYVLGLLDRIRLLLGLPEASGGYTLLMKTPAIFADLLCGWALLRLGRPRIGDRAALFVSGAY
;
A
#
# COMPACT_ATOMS: atom_id res chain seq x y z
N MET A 1 -60.63 -12.68 -6.35
CA MET A 1 -59.62 -12.89 -7.42
C MET A 1 -58.50 -11.86 -7.45
N GLY A 2 -58.70 -10.57 -7.12
CA GLY A 2 -57.64 -9.56 -7.26
C GLY A 2 -56.54 -9.55 -6.19
N ILE A 3 -56.86 -9.89 -4.94
CA ILE A 3 -55.92 -9.76 -3.80
C ILE A 3 -54.79 -10.80 -3.86
N GLU A 4 -55.09 -12.04 -4.24
CA GLU A 4 -54.09 -13.12 -4.31
C GLU A 4 -53.02 -12.87 -5.37
N ILE A 5 -53.40 -12.23 -6.49
CA ILE A 5 -52.48 -11.84 -7.55
C ILE A 5 -51.49 -10.78 -7.03
N ILE A 6 -51.99 -9.77 -6.30
CA ILE A 6 -51.15 -8.70 -5.72
C ILE A 6 -50.16 -9.26 -4.69
N VAL A 7 -50.62 -10.17 -3.83
CA VAL A 7 -49.76 -10.83 -2.82
C VAL A 7 -48.66 -11.65 -3.50
N SER A 8 -48.99 -12.39 -4.55
CA SER A 8 -48.03 -13.24 -5.28
C SER A 8 -46.96 -12.43 -6.00
N ILE A 9 -47.33 -11.31 -6.65
CA ILE A 9 -46.39 -10.41 -7.32
C ILE A 9 -45.44 -9.75 -6.32
N THR A 10 -45.97 -9.29 -5.18
CA THR A 10 -45.18 -8.64 -4.12
C THR A 10 -44.16 -9.61 -3.52
N PHE A 11 -44.57 -10.86 -3.27
CA PHE A 11 -43.69 -11.91 -2.77
C PHE A 11 -42.58 -12.26 -3.76
N ALA A 12 -42.91 -12.42 -5.06
CA ALA A 12 -41.92 -12.66 -6.10
C ALA A 12 -40.92 -11.49 -6.23
N ALA A 13 -41.39 -10.25 -6.17
CA ALA A 13 -40.53 -9.07 -6.19
C ALA A 13 -39.59 -9.01 -4.98
N LEU A 14 -40.07 -9.37 -3.78
CA LEU A 14 -39.25 -9.47 -2.57
C LEU A 14 -38.18 -10.56 -2.68
N LEU A 15 -38.52 -11.74 -3.22
CA LEU A 15 -37.56 -12.82 -3.43
C LEU A 15 -36.48 -12.44 -4.45
N VAL A 16 -36.86 -11.80 -5.56
CA VAL A 16 -35.90 -11.30 -6.56
C VAL A 16 -35.02 -10.20 -5.98
N TYR A 17 -35.58 -9.28 -5.20
CA TYR A 17 -34.83 -8.22 -4.53
C TYR A 17 -33.84 -8.77 -3.49
N GLN A 18 -34.27 -9.69 -2.64
CA GLN A 18 -33.42 -10.34 -1.65
C GLN A 18 -32.34 -11.21 -2.31
N GLY A 19 -32.69 -11.94 -3.38
CA GLY A 19 -31.74 -12.70 -4.20
C GLY A 19 -30.68 -11.81 -4.84
N GLY A 20 -31.09 -10.67 -5.41
CA GLY A 20 -30.18 -9.68 -5.98
C GLY A 20 -29.27 -9.01 -4.94
N ARG A 21 -29.75 -8.75 -3.72
CA ARG A 21 -28.92 -8.26 -2.60
C ARG A 21 -27.89 -9.29 -2.16
N ARG A 22 -28.29 -10.53 -1.90
CA ARG A 22 -27.37 -11.61 -1.51
C ARG A 22 -26.31 -11.87 -2.58
N GLN A 23 -26.67 -11.80 -3.86
CA GLN A 23 -25.72 -11.98 -4.96
C GLN A 23 -24.71 -10.82 -5.03
N LYS A 24 -25.15 -9.58 -4.82
CA LYS A 24 -24.26 -8.41 -4.74
C LYS A 24 -23.35 -8.46 -3.52
N GLU A 25 -23.86 -8.84 -2.35
CA GLU A 25 -23.07 -9.04 -1.12
C GLU A 25 -22.02 -10.14 -1.32
N ALA A 26 -22.40 -11.30 -1.88
CA ALA A 26 -21.44 -12.37 -2.19
C ALA A 26 -20.40 -11.97 -3.24
N ALA A 27 -20.76 -11.13 -4.22
CA ALA A 27 -19.80 -10.58 -5.18
C ALA A 27 -18.85 -9.55 -4.54
N LEU A 28 -19.37 -8.71 -3.64
CA LEU A 28 -18.58 -7.79 -2.82
C LEU A 28 -17.56 -8.53 -1.96
N ASP A 29 -17.98 -9.59 -1.28
CA ASP A 29 -17.12 -10.40 -0.42
C ASP A 29 -16.03 -11.10 -1.22
N ARG A 30 -16.37 -11.69 -2.37
CA ARG A 30 -15.38 -12.31 -3.27
C ARG A 30 -14.40 -11.28 -3.83
N PHE A 31 -14.88 -10.12 -4.26
CA PHE A 31 -14.01 -9.08 -4.79
C PHE A 31 -13.04 -8.56 -3.71
N ALA A 32 -13.54 -8.30 -2.50
CA ALA A 32 -12.72 -7.85 -1.37
C ALA A 32 -11.66 -8.90 -1.00
N LEU A 33 -12.04 -10.19 -0.99
CA LEU A 33 -11.11 -11.29 -0.76
C LEU A 33 -9.98 -11.32 -1.82
N TRP A 34 -10.34 -11.32 -3.10
CA TRP A 34 -9.34 -11.36 -4.18
C TRP A 34 -8.47 -10.12 -4.23
N GLY A 35 -9.03 -8.93 -4.04
CA GLY A 35 -8.28 -7.68 -3.96
C GLY A 35 -7.34 -7.67 -2.76
N GLY A 36 -7.79 -8.17 -1.60
CA GLY A 36 -6.96 -8.32 -0.41
C GLY A 36 -5.80 -9.30 -0.61
N LEU A 37 -6.07 -10.48 -1.19
CA LEU A 37 -5.03 -11.47 -1.52
C LEU A 37 -4.01 -10.93 -2.53
N LEU A 38 -4.45 -10.14 -3.51
CA LEU A 38 -3.59 -9.49 -4.48
C LEU A 38 -2.66 -8.49 -3.80
N LEU A 39 -3.18 -7.56 -2.99
CA LEU A 39 -2.36 -6.58 -2.29
C LEU A 39 -1.44 -7.23 -1.25
N PHE A 40 -1.91 -8.26 -0.56
CA PHE A 40 -1.11 -8.98 0.42
C PHE A 40 0.04 -9.76 -0.23
N SER A 41 -0.22 -10.46 -1.34
CA SER A 41 0.83 -11.17 -2.07
C SER A 41 1.85 -10.18 -2.68
N ALA A 42 1.38 -9.05 -3.22
CA ALA A 42 2.23 -7.95 -3.70
C ALA A 42 3.12 -7.37 -2.59
N PHE A 43 2.59 -7.23 -1.38
CA PHE A 43 3.33 -6.78 -0.20
C PHE A 43 4.43 -7.77 0.18
N LEU A 44 4.09 -9.06 0.34
CA LEU A 44 5.07 -10.10 0.70
C LEU A 44 6.19 -10.22 -0.33
N LEU A 45 5.85 -10.17 -1.63
CA LEU A 45 6.84 -10.17 -2.70
C LEU A 45 7.79 -8.97 -2.59
N ARG A 46 7.25 -7.77 -2.35
CA ARG A 46 8.05 -6.54 -2.19
C ARG A 46 8.92 -6.56 -0.94
N LEU A 47 8.47 -7.17 0.17
CA LEU A 47 9.30 -7.38 1.36
C LEU A 47 10.47 -8.32 1.06
N LEU A 48 10.18 -9.44 0.40
CA LEU A 48 11.19 -10.43 0.02
C LEU A 48 12.24 -9.81 -0.90
N LEU A 49 11.80 -9.19 -2.01
CA LEU A 49 12.68 -8.52 -2.94
C LEU A 49 13.42 -7.35 -2.29
N GLY A 50 12.74 -6.56 -1.46
CA GLY A 50 13.32 -5.42 -0.76
C GLY A 50 14.45 -5.80 0.18
N TYR A 51 14.36 -6.97 0.83
CA TYR A 51 15.39 -7.50 1.72
C TYR A 51 16.60 -8.06 0.97
N TYR A 52 16.38 -8.81 -0.11
CA TYR A 52 17.45 -9.52 -0.82
C TYR A 52 18.11 -8.71 -1.94
N THR A 53 17.53 -7.57 -2.34
CA THR A 53 18.10 -6.67 -3.34
C THR A 53 18.59 -5.39 -2.69
N GLN A 54 19.72 -4.85 -3.17
CA GLN A 54 20.13 -3.51 -2.76
C GLN A 54 19.29 -2.43 -3.43
N GLY A 55 18.98 -2.59 -4.73
CA GLY A 55 18.40 -1.51 -5.54
C GLY A 55 19.52 -0.61 -6.06
N TYR A 56 19.20 0.65 -6.34
CA TYR A 56 20.22 1.63 -6.74
C TYR A 56 20.99 2.10 -5.51
N GLN A 57 22.20 1.55 -5.33
CA GLN A 57 22.98 1.63 -4.10
C GLN A 57 23.24 3.09 -3.66
N THR A 58 23.58 3.96 -4.61
CA THR A 58 23.90 5.37 -4.34
C THR A 58 22.75 6.10 -3.65
N ASP A 59 21.51 5.91 -4.09
CA ASP A 59 20.34 6.56 -3.48
C ASP A 59 20.07 5.99 -2.09
N ILE A 60 20.16 4.66 -1.94
CA ILE A 60 19.95 3.99 -0.65
C ILE A 60 20.96 4.50 0.38
N ASP A 61 22.25 4.56 0.04
CA ASP A 61 23.29 5.03 0.95
C ASP A 61 23.12 6.51 1.28
N THR A 62 22.70 7.31 0.30
CA THR A 62 22.40 8.74 0.48
C THR A 62 21.26 8.93 1.49
N PHE A 63 20.15 8.20 1.34
CA PHE A 63 19.01 8.28 2.27
C PHE A 63 19.35 7.80 3.68
N LYS A 64 20.15 6.73 3.78
CA LYS A 64 20.68 6.24 5.07
C LYS A 64 21.54 7.29 5.74
N SER A 65 22.44 7.91 4.98
CA SER A 65 23.33 8.97 5.46
C SER A 65 22.55 10.19 5.94
N TRP A 66 21.57 10.68 5.17
CA TRP A 66 20.74 11.81 5.59
C TRP A 66 19.93 11.52 6.85
N GLY A 67 19.32 10.34 6.96
CA GLY A 67 18.59 9.94 8.16
C GLY A 67 19.49 9.92 9.40
N ARG A 68 20.69 9.33 9.27
CA ARG A 68 21.69 9.27 10.33
C ARG A 68 22.17 10.67 10.74
N ILE A 69 22.66 11.47 9.79
CA ILE A 69 23.16 12.84 10.05
C ILE A 69 22.06 13.70 10.67
N LEU A 70 20.82 13.59 10.19
CA LEU A 70 19.69 14.32 10.78
C LEU A 70 19.50 13.98 12.26
N ASN A 71 19.61 12.71 12.65
CA ASN A 71 19.48 12.30 14.05
C ASN A 71 20.70 12.71 14.89
N GLU A 72 21.88 12.86 14.30
CA GLU A 72 23.10 13.34 14.97
C GLU A 72 23.08 14.87 15.20
N VAL A 73 22.78 15.66 14.16
CA VAL A 73 22.95 17.12 14.21
C VAL A 73 21.64 17.90 14.41
N GLY A 74 20.50 17.29 14.08
CA GLY A 74 19.17 17.89 14.10
C GLY A 74 18.85 18.77 12.88
N PHE A 75 17.56 18.97 12.61
CA PHE A 75 17.06 19.71 11.44
C PHE A 75 17.66 21.12 11.27
N LYS A 76 17.91 21.84 12.37
CA LYS A 76 18.45 23.21 12.32
C LYS A 76 19.83 23.30 11.67
N ARG A 77 20.63 22.24 11.77
CA ARG A 77 22.03 22.21 11.29
C ARG A 77 22.23 21.33 10.07
N LEU A 78 21.23 20.53 9.69
CA LEU A 78 21.34 19.54 8.62
C LEU A 78 21.74 20.18 7.28
N TYR A 79 21.07 21.26 6.87
CA TYR A 79 21.37 21.98 5.61
C TYR A 79 22.65 22.82 5.65
N GLN A 80 23.33 22.87 6.81
CA GLN A 80 24.61 23.55 6.98
C GLN A 80 25.78 22.57 6.95
N GLN A 81 25.50 21.26 6.88
CA GLN A 81 26.54 20.24 6.77
C GLN A 81 27.14 20.25 5.36
N ASP A 82 28.41 19.91 5.24
CA ASP A 82 29.10 19.73 3.95
C ASP A 82 28.73 18.37 3.34
N ILE A 83 27.47 18.24 2.94
CA ILE A 83 26.90 17.04 2.31
C ILE A 83 26.06 17.42 1.11
N TYR A 84 25.98 16.51 0.14
CA TYR A 84 25.01 16.64 -0.94
C TYR A 84 23.60 16.35 -0.40
N LEU A 85 22.75 17.38 -0.34
CA LEU A 85 21.38 17.30 0.15
C LEU A 85 20.46 18.12 -0.77
N ASP A 86 19.79 17.44 -1.69
CA ASP A 86 18.94 18.03 -2.73
C ASP A 86 17.42 17.84 -2.48
N TYR A 87 17.04 17.28 -1.32
CA TYR A 87 15.64 17.05 -0.97
C TYR A 87 15.05 18.15 -0.08
N PRO A 88 13.76 18.51 -0.30
CA PRO A 88 13.03 19.36 0.63
C PRO A 88 12.82 18.66 1.98
N PRO A 89 12.56 19.42 3.06
CA PRO A 89 12.59 18.88 4.42
C PRO A 89 11.51 17.82 4.69
N GLY A 90 10.43 17.79 3.91
CA GLY A 90 9.30 16.86 4.10
C GLY A 90 9.72 15.40 4.17
N TYR A 91 10.52 14.92 3.21
CA TYR A 91 10.94 13.51 3.19
C TYR A 91 12.01 13.20 4.26
N LEU A 92 12.77 14.20 4.69
CA LEU A 92 13.80 14.03 5.72
C LEU A 92 13.20 13.64 7.08
N TYR A 93 11.96 14.05 7.38
CA TYR A 93 11.25 13.57 8.58
C TYR A 93 11.03 12.06 8.55
N VAL A 94 10.71 11.51 7.37
CA VAL A 94 10.54 10.06 7.18
C VAL A 94 11.88 9.37 7.37
N LEU A 95 12.94 9.86 6.72
CA LEU A 95 14.28 9.26 6.84
C LEU A 95 14.81 9.28 8.29
N GLY A 96 14.64 10.40 9.00
CA GLY A 96 15.01 10.50 10.41
C GLY A 96 14.23 9.53 11.29
N LEU A 97 12.93 9.35 11.05
CA LEU A 97 12.11 8.35 11.75
C LEU A 97 12.59 6.93 11.47
N LEU A 98 12.86 6.58 10.21
CA LEU A 98 13.34 5.25 9.82
C LEU A 98 14.70 4.94 10.45
N ASP A 99 15.62 5.90 10.50
CA ASP A 99 16.90 5.72 11.17
C ASP A 99 16.73 5.56 12.71
N ARG A 100 15.77 6.26 13.34
CA ARG A 100 15.44 6.00 14.76
C ARG A 100 14.91 4.59 14.98
N ILE A 101 14.03 4.12 14.10
CA ILE A 101 13.51 2.74 14.16
C ILE A 101 14.66 1.74 13.99
N ARG A 102 15.60 1.98 13.07
CA ARG A 102 16.81 1.18 12.91
C ARG A 102 17.60 1.09 14.22
N LEU A 103 17.85 2.23 14.88
CA LEU A 103 18.56 2.29 16.15
C LEU A 103 17.82 1.54 17.26
N LEU A 104 16.50 1.71 17.36
CA LEU A 104 15.65 1.00 18.33
C LEU A 104 15.68 -0.52 18.14
N LEU A 105 15.79 -0.99 16.89
CA LEU A 105 15.88 -2.41 16.55
C LEU A 105 17.31 -2.95 16.57
N GLY A 106 18.32 -2.12 16.86
CA GLY A 106 19.73 -2.53 16.88
C GLY A 106 20.26 -2.96 15.50
N LEU A 107 19.68 -2.45 14.41
CA LEU A 107 20.05 -2.86 13.05
C LEU A 107 21.36 -2.18 12.59
N PRO A 108 22.33 -2.95 12.07
CA PRO A 108 23.53 -2.38 11.46
C PRO A 108 23.21 -1.51 10.25
N GLU A 109 24.00 -0.48 9.99
CA GLU A 109 23.80 0.45 8.86
C GLU A 109 23.91 -0.25 7.49
N ALA A 110 24.83 -1.20 7.36
CA ALA A 110 25.00 -2.00 6.13
C ALA A 110 23.99 -3.17 6.01
N SER A 111 23.07 -3.35 6.97
CA SER A 111 22.20 -4.52 6.99
C SER A 111 21.10 -4.47 5.92
N GLY A 112 20.73 -5.65 5.40
CA GLY A 112 19.55 -5.81 4.54
C GLY A 112 18.24 -5.43 5.24
N GLY A 113 18.18 -5.57 6.58
CA GLY A 113 17.05 -5.10 7.38
C GLY A 113 16.88 -3.58 7.33
N TYR A 114 17.97 -2.80 7.43
CA TYR A 114 17.88 -1.35 7.28
C TYR A 114 17.59 -0.93 5.84
N THR A 115 18.16 -1.62 4.85
CA THR A 115 17.82 -1.40 3.43
C THR A 115 16.33 -1.65 3.18
N LEU A 116 15.77 -2.73 3.71
CA LEU A 116 14.33 -3.00 3.62
C LEU A 116 13.51 -1.91 4.31
N LEU A 117 13.91 -1.50 5.52
CA LEU A 117 13.23 -0.44 6.27
C LEU A 117 13.17 0.86 5.45
N MET A 118 14.27 1.23 4.79
CA MET A 118 14.33 2.38 3.89
C MET A 118 13.40 2.28 2.68
N LYS A 119 13.11 1.06 2.21
CA LYS A 119 12.18 0.82 1.10
C LYS A 119 10.71 0.82 1.52
N THR A 120 10.40 0.70 2.82
CA THR A 120 9.02 0.59 3.30
C THR A 120 8.12 1.75 2.87
N PRO A 121 8.54 3.04 2.84
CA PRO A 121 7.67 4.12 2.36
C PRO A 121 7.24 3.93 0.91
N ALA A 122 8.16 3.52 0.04
CA ALA A 122 7.86 3.24 -1.37
C ALA A 122 6.93 2.02 -1.52
N ILE A 123 7.18 0.96 -0.75
CA ILE A 123 6.32 -0.24 -0.75
C ILE A 123 4.89 0.11 -0.35
N PHE A 124 4.70 0.92 0.69
CA PHE A 124 3.37 1.35 1.12
C PHE A 124 2.70 2.29 0.12
N ALA A 125 3.46 3.21 -0.48
CA ALA A 125 2.95 4.09 -1.54
C ALA A 125 2.45 3.29 -2.75
N ASP A 126 3.21 2.28 -3.19
CA ASP A 126 2.81 1.39 -4.28
C ASP A 126 1.54 0.60 -3.96
N LEU A 127 1.44 0.05 -2.74
CA LEU A 127 0.24 -0.67 -2.32
C LEU A 127 -0.97 0.26 -2.26
N LEU A 128 -0.79 1.52 -1.85
CA LEU A 128 -1.84 2.52 -1.86
C LEU A 128 -2.29 2.85 -3.29
N CYS A 129 -1.37 2.93 -4.25
CA CYS A 129 -1.70 3.09 -5.66
C CYS A 129 -2.49 1.89 -6.19
N GLY A 130 -2.06 0.65 -5.92
CA GLY A 130 -2.81 -0.56 -6.28
C GLY A 130 -4.21 -0.59 -5.66
N TRP A 131 -4.33 -0.26 -4.38
CA TRP A 131 -5.62 -0.13 -3.71
C TRP A 131 -6.50 0.97 -4.34
N ALA A 132 -5.93 2.11 -4.70
CA ALA A 132 -6.65 3.19 -5.36
C ALA A 132 -7.18 2.73 -6.73
N LEU A 133 -6.39 1.96 -7.49
CA LEU A 133 -6.82 1.35 -8.75
C LEU A 133 -8.00 0.39 -8.53
N LEU A 134 -7.96 -0.46 -7.49
CA LEU A 134 -9.09 -1.32 -7.14
C LEU A 134 -10.34 -0.51 -6.78
N ARG A 135 -10.19 0.49 -5.89
CA ARG A 135 -11.31 1.28 -5.38
C ARG A 135 -11.96 2.15 -6.45
N LEU A 136 -11.16 2.80 -7.28
CA LEU A 136 -11.62 3.74 -8.30
C LEU A 136 -11.95 3.05 -9.63
N GLY A 137 -11.24 1.98 -9.98
CA GLY A 137 -11.43 1.23 -11.20
C GLY A 137 -12.68 0.36 -11.16
N ARG A 138 -12.92 -0.35 -10.04
CA ARG A 138 -14.04 -1.28 -9.92
C ARG A 138 -15.40 -0.75 -10.40
N PRO A 139 -15.90 0.42 -9.96
CA PRO A 139 -17.21 0.93 -10.40
C PRO A 139 -17.25 1.33 -11.89
N ARG A 140 -16.09 1.48 -12.54
CA ARG A 140 -15.97 1.95 -13.93
C ARG A 140 -15.74 0.82 -14.93
N ILE A 141 -14.89 -0.15 -14.58
CA ILE A 141 -14.45 -1.22 -15.49
C ILE A 141 -14.85 -2.63 -15.02
N GLY A 142 -15.51 -2.74 -13.87
CA GLY A 142 -15.95 -4.00 -13.29
C GLY A 142 -14.84 -4.74 -12.52
N ASP A 143 -15.26 -5.77 -11.78
CA ASP A 143 -14.42 -6.48 -10.81
C ASP A 143 -13.17 -7.11 -11.45
N ARG A 144 -13.32 -7.86 -12.56
CA ARG A 144 -12.20 -8.57 -13.20
C ARG A 144 -11.16 -7.63 -13.78
N ALA A 145 -11.59 -6.59 -14.48
CA ALA A 145 -10.68 -5.64 -15.09
C ALA A 145 -9.98 -4.78 -14.03
N ALA A 146 -10.66 -4.41 -12.93
CA ALA A 146 -10.05 -3.70 -11.82
C ALA A 146 -8.97 -4.54 -11.12
N LEU A 147 -9.23 -5.83 -10.87
CA LEU A 147 -8.24 -6.76 -10.33
C LEU A 147 -7.04 -6.91 -11.28
N PHE A 148 -7.28 -7.04 -12.59
CA PHE A 148 -6.21 -7.14 -13.58
C PHE A 148 -5.35 -5.88 -13.64
N VAL A 149 -5.96 -4.70 -13.75
CA VAL A 149 -5.25 -3.41 -13.81
C VAL A 149 -4.43 -3.18 -12.54
N SER A 150 -5.00 -3.47 -11.36
CA SER A 150 -4.25 -3.35 -10.10
C SER A 150 -3.14 -4.41 -9.97
N GLY A 151 -3.31 -5.59 -10.54
CA GLY A 151 -2.30 -6.65 -10.47
C GLY A 151 -1.16 -6.47 -11.48
N ALA A 152 -1.42 -5.75 -12.58
CA ALA A 152 -0.42 -5.40 -13.59
C ALA A 152 0.43 -4.17 -13.22
N TYR A 153 0.00 -3.40 -12.22
CA TYR A 153 0.75 -2.29 -11.60
C TYR A 153 1.76 -2.81 -10.58
#